data_AF-A0A1H0W6Q1-F1
#
_entry.id   AF-A0A1H0W6Q1-F1
#
_cell.length_a   1.000
_cell.length_b   1.000
_cell.length_c   1.000
_cell.angle_alpha   90.00
_cell.angle_beta   90.00
_cell.angle_gamma   90.00
#
_symmetry.space_group_name_H-M   'P 1'
#
loop_
_entity.id
_entity.type
_entity.pdbx_description
1 polymer ?
#
loop_
_entity_poly.entity_id
_entity_poly.type
_entity_poly.pdbx_seq_one_letter_code
_entity_poly.pdbx_strand_id
1 'polypeptide(L)'
;MRSSAYLSVSRCGVFLVRLVIPSERRSHKDPRDIKFSTLTKDPRCARSIARRLRVYFELYLLQNVRIERQALIEYLRSNMKKPKLEDLAPFNADKDDNGNWRFTDVKPGDVGAIDAFLEAVNRSSQGDRPLSQVALSEPLPERFHEPGRLSSSARLRVSRHIADYLKSEQAREDDKEIGERSLPQTKTRLRPFLERFGTKQIGTLTPADMEKFKKDLVFYPVNAPNLRNAVNLTFDEIVSRSRRKLLLDNDGAIAERLTEATLEGYVTVAIKFLEFAAKQYAVNELVIKGFEVKTNARKGTIKRAFTQTELKSIFGDAYYENANYNRSYQYWVPLLGLFTGARLNEISQLQLNDVRQDDAGLWYIDITASADDDEDEDTKSVKNEESRRLVPVHQQLLDLKFIDFVKEQRRSAPSRKAEIEAKAASAKPGTKEANAKYTPNLFGLTSGTGDKYGKAPGRWFNEKYIAEYLEIKQPEISFHSFRHRFVTSLAQAIVDSSGLGVETVLHERIPESVILRRICGHSGAHVLTAGRNQNDVHTNTYTGAFSIASMKRVIDRLNYPGVHFFDYVEPILGTRKRKNTPAKKAGEFKVSSEELANLLG
;
A
#
# COMPACT_ATOMS: atom_id res chain seq x y z
N MET A 1 -3.55 41.85 -1.20
CA MET A 1 -2.29 42.41 -0.66
C MET A 1 -1.35 41.27 -0.25
N ARG A 2 -0.28 41.02 -1.02
CA ARG A 2 0.85 40.17 -0.59
C ARG A 2 1.73 41.00 0.35
N SER A 3 1.65 40.77 1.66
CA SER A 3 2.68 41.22 2.61
C SER A 3 2.75 40.23 3.78
N SER A 4 3.81 39.44 3.72
CA SER A 4 4.23 38.32 4.56
C SER A 4 4.29 38.64 6.06
N ALA A 5 3.85 37.69 6.91
CA ALA A 5 4.45 37.52 8.23
C ALA A 5 5.77 36.76 8.03
N TYR A 6 6.90 37.37 8.38
CA TYR A 6 8.22 36.75 8.24
C TYR A 6 8.86 36.65 9.61
N LEU A 7 9.48 35.50 9.85
CA LEU A 7 10.28 35.25 11.03
C LEU A 7 11.63 35.92 10.84
N SER A 8 12.01 36.78 11.79
CA SER A 8 13.35 37.34 11.92
C SER A 8 13.98 36.80 13.19
N VAL A 9 15.30 36.69 13.24
CA VAL A 9 16.02 36.19 14.42
C VAL A 9 16.59 37.37 15.18
N SER A 10 16.38 37.41 16.50
CA SER A 10 16.98 38.41 17.38
C SER A 10 18.47 38.09 17.63
N ARG A 11 19.22 39.04 18.18
CA ARG A 11 20.63 38.83 18.56
C ARG A 11 20.84 37.69 19.56
N CYS A 12 19.82 37.33 20.34
CA CYS A 12 19.86 36.23 21.31
C CYS A 12 19.32 34.88 20.76
N GLY A 13 19.07 34.79 19.45
CA GLY A 13 18.62 33.57 18.77
C GLY A 13 17.11 33.29 18.91
N VAL A 14 16.34 34.22 19.46
CA VAL A 14 14.87 34.09 19.60
C VAL A 14 14.19 34.59 18.34
N PHE A 15 13.21 33.85 17.85
CA PHE A 15 12.46 34.25 16.67
C PHE A 15 11.47 35.40 16.98
N LEU A 16 11.36 36.35 16.06
CA LEU A 16 10.45 37.49 16.09
C LEU A 16 9.55 37.45 14.85
N VAL A 17 8.24 37.48 15.06
CA VAL A 17 7.23 37.58 14.01
C VAL A 17 7.09 39.04 13.62
N ARG A 18 7.31 39.37 12.35
CA ARG A 18 7.12 40.72 11.80
C ARG A 18 5.76 40.81 11.10
N LEU A 19 4.87 41.66 11.60
CA LEU A 19 3.53 41.93 11.06
C LEU A 19 3.51 43.33 10.45
N VAL A 20 3.12 43.44 9.17
CA VAL A 20 3.14 44.70 8.43
C VAL A 20 1.74 45.29 8.40
N ILE A 21 1.61 46.54 8.84
CA ILE A 21 0.34 47.27 8.79
C ILE A 21 0.23 48.00 7.44
N PRO A 22 -0.88 47.84 6.68
CA PRO A 22 -1.10 48.57 5.43
C PRO A 22 -1.00 50.09 5.60
N SER A 23 -0.39 50.76 4.63
CA SER A 23 -0.14 52.21 4.65
C SER A 23 -1.41 53.02 4.86
N GLU A 24 -2.53 52.54 4.31
CA GLU A 24 -3.82 53.23 4.26
C GLU A 24 -4.56 53.17 5.61
N ARG A 25 -4.18 52.22 6.49
CA ARG A 25 -4.84 51.96 7.77
C ARG A 25 -3.99 52.34 8.99
N ARG A 26 -2.80 52.87 8.75
CA ARG A 26 -1.78 53.20 9.75
C ARG A 26 -1.77 54.70 10.06
N SER A 27 -1.60 55.06 11.34
CA SER A 27 -1.33 56.44 11.73
C SER A 27 0.05 56.89 11.21
N HIS A 28 0.17 58.14 10.72
CA HIS A 28 1.44 58.65 10.17
C HIS A 28 2.62 58.61 11.16
N LYS A 29 2.34 58.56 12.47
CA LYS A 29 3.35 58.48 13.53
C LYS A 29 3.84 57.06 13.84
N ASP A 30 3.16 56.02 13.35
CA ASP A 30 3.44 54.63 13.70
C ASP A 30 4.39 53.92 12.70
N PRO A 31 5.29 53.04 13.18
CA PRO A 31 6.16 52.26 12.31
C PRO A 31 5.38 51.30 11.41
N ARG A 32 5.94 50.99 10.24
CA ARG A 32 5.29 50.16 9.19
C ARG A 32 5.02 48.73 9.65
N ASP A 33 5.81 48.25 10.59
CA ASP A 33 5.77 46.90 11.09
C ASP A 33 5.83 46.84 12.61
N ILE A 34 5.19 45.80 13.15
CA ILE A 34 5.29 45.41 14.55
C ILE A 34 6.02 44.07 14.62
N LYS A 35 6.97 43.98 15.55
CA LYS A 35 7.71 42.75 15.84
C LYS A 35 7.21 42.15 17.15
N PHE A 36 6.82 40.88 17.12
CA PHE A 36 6.39 40.10 18.27
C PHE A 36 7.38 38.97 18.55
N SER A 37 7.87 38.88 19.78
CA SER A 37 8.72 37.74 20.17
C SER A 37 7.91 36.46 20.27
N THR A 38 8.43 35.36 19.70
CA THR A 38 7.87 34.01 19.88
C THR A 38 8.32 33.37 21.19
N LEU A 39 9.26 33.99 21.92
CA LEU A 39 9.89 33.46 23.15
C LEU A 39 10.60 32.11 22.97
N THR A 40 10.79 31.65 21.73
CA THR A 40 11.43 30.36 21.44
C THR A 40 12.56 30.52 20.43
N LYS A 41 13.61 29.72 20.63
CA LYS A 41 14.72 29.54 19.67
C LYS A 41 14.46 28.38 18.70
N ASP A 42 13.39 27.61 18.88
CA ASP A 42 13.02 26.52 17.98
C ASP A 42 12.25 27.05 16.75
N PRO A 43 12.76 26.84 15.52
CA PRO A 43 12.11 27.29 14.29
C PRO A 43 10.74 26.64 14.05
N ARG A 44 10.48 25.42 14.51
CA ARG A 44 9.16 24.76 14.32
C ARG A 44 8.11 25.38 15.22
N CYS A 45 8.42 25.51 16.50
CA CYS A 45 7.57 26.20 17.47
C CYS A 45 7.32 27.68 17.05
N ALA A 46 8.37 28.38 16.58
CA ALA A 46 8.26 29.75 16.09
C ALA A 46 7.31 29.89 14.88
N ARG A 47 7.34 28.95 13.92
CA ARG A 47 6.39 28.94 12.78
C ARG A 47 4.95 28.72 13.22
N SER A 48 4.73 27.84 14.20
CA SER A 48 3.38 27.59 14.74
C SER A 48 2.80 28.85 15.41
N ILE A 49 3.60 29.51 16.26
CA ILE A 49 3.23 30.76 16.93
C ILE A 49 2.96 31.88 15.90
N ALA A 50 3.82 32.00 14.87
CA ALA A 50 3.65 32.99 13.81
C ALA A 50 2.35 32.80 13.01
N ARG A 51 1.97 31.56 12.71
CA ARG A 51 0.70 31.25 12.02
C ARG A 51 -0.51 31.69 12.87
N ARG A 52 -0.49 31.39 14.17
CA ARG A 52 -1.58 31.80 15.08
C ARG A 52 -1.68 33.32 15.22
N LEU A 53 -0.56 33.99 15.47
CA LEU A 53 -0.51 35.46 15.54
C LEU A 53 -1.02 36.12 14.26
N ARG A 54 -0.71 35.53 13.10
CA ARG A 54 -1.18 36.04 11.79
C ARG A 54 -2.70 35.98 11.67
N VAL A 55 -3.33 34.89 12.08
CA VAL A 55 -4.80 34.76 12.03
C VAL A 55 -5.45 35.86 12.86
N TYR A 56 -5.01 36.05 14.11
CA TYR A 56 -5.54 37.13 14.96
C TYR A 56 -5.25 38.52 14.38
N PHE A 57 -4.07 38.73 13.80
CA PHE A 57 -3.75 39.98 13.13
C PHE A 57 -4.67 40.27 11.94
N GLU A 58 -4.96 39.27 11.10
CA GLU A 58 -5.90 39.40 9.98
C GLU A 58 -7.34 39.63 10.45
N LEU A 59 -7.77 38.98 11.54
CA LEU A 59 -9.08 39.24 12.15
C LEU A 59 -9.20 40.67 12.68
N TYR A 60 -8.16 41.16 13.38
CA TYR A 60 -8.14 42.53 13.87
C TYR A 60 -8.17 43.55 12.73
N LEU A 61 -7.48 43.26 11.63
CA LEU A 61 -7.51 44.08 10.41
C LEU A 61 -8.91 44.15 9.78
N LEU A 62 -9.67 43.06 9.81
CA LEU A 62 -11.03 43.04 9.27
C LEU A 62 -12.00 43.86 10.12
N GLN A 63 -11.81 43.85 11.44
CA GLN A 63 -12.70 44.51 12.39
C GLN A 63 -12.42 46.01 12.58
N ASN A 64 -11.23 46.48 12.19
CA ASN A 64 -10.79 47.85 12.47
C ASN A 64 -10.34 48.58 11.19
N VAL A 65 -10.99 49.70 10.89
CA VAL A 65 -10.68 50.55 9.72
C VAL A 65 -9.40 51.36 9.93
N ARG A 66 -9.20 51.89 11.14
CA ARG A 66 -7.93 52.50 11.60
C ARG A 66 -7.33 51.65 12.71
N ILE A 67 -6.01 51.47 12.68
CA ILE A 67 -5.31 50.58 13.60
C ILE A 67 -4.48 51.42 14.54
N GLU A 68 -4.86 51.40 15.82
CA GLU A 68 -4.02 51.91 16.89
C GLU A 68 -3.04 50.82 17.33
N ARG A 69 -1.74 51.14 17.34
CA ARG A 69 -0.68 50.18 17.63
C ARG A 69 -0.85 49.52 18.99
N GLN A 70 -1.22 50.28 20.02
CA GLN A 70 -1.32 49.79 21.39
C GLN A 70 -2.50 48.81 21.55
N ALA A 71 -3.66 49.16 21.01
CA ALA A 71 -4.85 48.32 21.01
C ALA A 71 -4.64 46.99 20.25
N LEU A 72 -3.94 47.04 19.11
CA LEU A 72 -3.55 45.83 18.39
C LEU A 72 -2.60 44.95 19.22
N ILE A 73 -1.65 45.54 19.94
CA ILE A 73 -0.71 44.79 20.77
C ILE A 73 -1.41 44.09 21.93
N GLU A 74 -2.34 44.77 22.57
CA GLU A 74 -3.15 44.22 23.66
C GLU A 74 -4.06 43.10 23.16
N TYR A 75 -4.72 43.28 22.01
CA TYR A 75 -5.53 42.26 21.37
C TYR A 75 -4.72 41.00 21.03
N LEU A 76 -3.53 41.14 20.46
CA LEU A 76 -2.69 39.99 20.14
C LEU A 76 -2.18 39.30 21.41
N ARG A 77 -1.85 40.04 22.47
CA ARG A 77 -1.41 39.46 23.75
C ARG A 77 -2.53 38.70 24.46
N SER A 78 -3.75 39.22 24.47
CA SER A 78 -4.89 38.56 25.13
C SER A 78 -5.25 37.24 24.45
N ASN A 79 -5.31 37.22 23.12
CA ASN A 79 -5.64 36.04 22.32
C ASN A 79 -4.51 34.99 22.24
N MET A 80 -3.29 35.36 22.64
CA MET A 80 -2.14 34.44 22.69
C MET A 80 -1.91 33.82 24.06
N LYS A 81 -2.60 34.26 25.13
CA LYS A 81 -2.57 33.55 26.41
C LYS A 81 -3.19 32.17 26.19
N LYS A 82 -2.46 31.11 26.54
CA LYS A 82 -3.09 29.78 26.67
C LYS A 82 -4.17 29.91 27.75
N PRO A 83 -5.36 29.29 27.58
CA PRO A 83 -6.26 29.13 28.71
C PRO A 83 -5.49 28.47 29.85
N LYS A 84 -5.65 28.97 31.07
CA LYS A 84 -5.02 28.36 32.23
C LYS A 84 -5.57 26.95 32.37
N LEU A 85 -4.70 25.97 32.55
CA LEU A 85 -5.11 24.58 32.78
C LEU A 85 -5.92 24.43 34.09
N GLU A 86 -5.85 25.43 34.97
CA GLU A 86 -6.64 25.57 36.20
C GLU A 86 -8.15 25.71 35.93
N ASP A 87 -8.54 26.22 34.75
CA ASP A 87 -9.96 26.36 34.36
C ASP A 87 -10.51 25.11 33.64
N LEU A 88 -9.70 24.06 33.53
CA LEU A 88 -10.02 22.78 32.89
C LEU A 88 -9.74 21.61 33.85
N ALA A 89 -10.15 21.74 35.11
CA ALA A 89 -10.19 20.57 35.99
C ALA A 89 -11.12 19.51 35.36
N PRO A 90 -10.67 18.25 35.20
CA PRO A 90 -11.55 17.19 34.75
C PRO A 90 -12.65 17.00 35.80
N PHE A 91 -13.90 16.91 35.33
CA PHE A 91 -15.07 16.69 36.16
C PHE A 91 -14.85 15.55 37.16
N ASN A 92 -15.27 15.78 38.41
CA ASN A 92 -15.18 14.84 39.53
C ASN A 92 -13.77 14.31 39.81
N ALA A 93 -12.80 15.20 40.00
CA ALA A 93 -11.52 14.84 40.60
C ALA A 93 -11.18 15.84 41.71
N ASP A 94 -11.33 15.43 42.96
CA ASP A 94 -10.86 16.20 44.11
C ASP A 94 -9.52 15.64 44.58
N LYS A 95 -8.64 16.49 45.10
CA LYS A 95 -7.45 16.01 45.81
C LYS A 95 -7.83 15.67 47.25
N ASP A 96 -7.47 14.49 47.72
CA ASP A 96 -7.55 14.17 49.15
C ASP A 96 -6.54 14.99 49.96
N ASP A 97 -6.62 14.91 51.29
CA ASP A 97 -5.75 15.66 52.22
C ASP A 97 -4.25 15.34 52.04
N ASN A 98 -3.92 14.26 51.31
CA ASN A 98 -2.57 13.87 50.96
C ASN A 98 -2.15 14.34 49.55
N GLY A 99 -3.00 15.08 48.85
CA GLY A 99 -2.75 15.64 47.53
C GLY A 99 -2.97 14.67 46.37
N ASN A 100 -3.55 13.49 46.61
CA ASN A 100 -3.84 12.49 45.58
C ASN A 100 -5.22 12.71 44.98
N TRP A 101 -5.32 12.60 43.66
CA TRP A 101 -6.57 12.76 42.93
C TRP A 101 -7.52 11.59 43.19
N ARG A 102 -8.75 11.91 43.57
CA ARG A 102 -9.83 10.96 43.84
C ARG A 102 -11.04 11.31 42.98
N PHE A 103 -11.52 10.33 42.23
CA PHE A 103 -12.65 10.51 41.34
C PHE A 103 -13.97 10.14 42.03
N THR A 104 -15.02 10.97 41.90
CA THR A 104 -16.35 10.72 42.48
C THR A 104 -17.41 10.43 41.40
N ASP A 105 -18.50 9.77 41.77
CA ASP A 105 -19.61 9.45 40.85
C ASP A 105 -20.37 10.71 40.38
N VAL A 106 -20.84 10.69 39.14
CA VAL A 106 -21.55 11.80 38.46
C VAL A 106 -22.91 12.04 39.12
N LYS A 107 -23.18 13.26 39.58
CA LYS A 107 -24.47 13.64 40.16
C LYS A 107 -25.40 14.23 39.10
N PRO A 108 -26.74 14.15 39.27
CA PRO A 108 -27.71 14.70 38.30
C PRO A 108 -27.56 16.21 38.03
N GLY A 109 -26.95 16.97 38.94
CA GLY A 109 -26.66 18.40 38.76
C GLY A 109 -25.49 18.69 37.82
N ASP A 110 -24.67 17.69 37.48
CA ASP A 110 -23.45 17.85 36.68
C ASP A 110 -23.73 17.78 35.16
N VAL A 111 -24.95 17.38 34.77
CA VAL A 111 -25.37 17.16 33.37
C VAL A 111 -25.25 18.42 32.52
N GLY A 112 -25.64 19.59 33.04
CA GLY A 112 -25.55 20.85 32.29
C GLY A 112 -24.10 21.31 32.02
N ALA A 113 -23.17 20.91 32.89
CA ALA A 113 -21.75 21.23 32.75
C ALA A 113 -21.04 20.22 31.83
N ILE A 114 -21.50 18.97 31.79
CA ILE A 114 -21.12 17.95 30.80
C ILE A 114 -21.58 18.37 29.39
N ASP A 115 -22.81 18.88 29.24
CA ASP A 115 -23.30 19.38 27.95
C ASP A 115 -22.47 20.56 27.44
N ALA A 116 -22.11 21.51 28.32
CA ALA A 116 -21.24 22.63 27.96
C ALA A 116 -19.82 22.19 27.57
N PHE A 117 -19.27 21.15 28.22
CA PHE A 117 -17.99 20.57 27.88
C PHE A 117 -18.04 19.83 26.53
N LEU A 118 -19.08 19.03 26.29
CA LEU A 118 -19.31 18.37 25.00
C LEU A 118 -19.55 19.40 23.88
N GLU A 119 -20.23 20.51 24.16
CA GLU A 119 -20.38 21.64 23.23
C GLU A 119 -19.03 22.29 22.91
N ALA A 120 -18.16 22.51 23.91
CA ALA A 120 -16.84 23.08 23.72
C ALA A 120 -15.91 22.14 22.93
N VAL A 121 -15.97 20.84 23.20
CA VAL A 121 -15.24 19.80 22.46
C VAL A 121 -15.79 19.70 21.03
N ASN A 122 -17.12 19.73 20.83
CA ASN A 122 -17.73 19.74 19.50
C ASN A 122 -17.41 21.03 18.72
N ARG A 123 -17.34 22.21 19.36
CA ARG A 123 -16.86 23.45 18.72
C ARG A 123 -15.38 23.38 18.33
N SER A 124 -14.56 22.61 19.04
CA SER A 124 -13.16 22.37 18.65
C SER A 124 -13.00 21.32 17.55
N SER A 125 -14.00 20.44 17.39
CA SER A 125 -14.04 19.33 16.44
C SER A 125 -14.76 19.69 15.13
N GLN A 126 -15.70 20.63 15.17
CA GLN A 126 -16.36 21.22 14.00
C GLN A 126 -15.64 22.49 13.61
N GLY A 127 -14.76 22.40 12.61
CA GLY A 127 -14.36 23.58 11.86
C GLY A 127 -15.57 24.09 11.08
N ASP A 128 -16.33 25.00 11.68
CA ASP A 128 -17.51 25.57 11.04
C ASP A 128 -17.21 26.90 10.33
N ARG A 129 -17.71 26.91 9.10
CA ARG A 129 -17.56 27.92 8.06
C ARG A 129 -18.30 29.21 8.44
N PRO A 130 -17.82 30.40 8.07
CA PRO A 130 -18.64 31.60 8.11
C PRO A 130 -19.46 31.83 6.83
N LEU A 131 -20.70 32.25 7.08
CA LEU A 131 -21.70 32.83 6.18
C LEU A 131 -21.21 34.11 5.49
N SER A 132 -21.30 34.14 4.15
CA SER A 132 -21.47 35.30 3.23
C SER A 132 -20.71 34.99 1.92
N GLN A 133 -21.31 34.92 0.72
CA GLN A 133 -22.30 35.83 0.15
C GLN A 133 -22.00 37.31 0.41
N VAL A 134 -20.72 37.67 0.34
CA VAL A 134 -20.34 38.88 -0.39
C VAL A 134 -19.46 38.40 -1.53
N ALA A 135 -20.09 38.21 -2.69
CA ALA A 135 -19.37 38.20 -3.95
C ALA A 135 -18.74 39.59 -4.15
N LEU A 136 -17.58 39.81 -3.58
CA LEU A 136 -16.59 40.63 -4.26
C LEU A 136 -15.90 39.66 -5.19
N SER A 137 -16.20 39.78 -6.48
CA SER A 137 -15.52 39.09 -7.56
C SER A 137 -14.00 39.23 -7.34
N GLU A 138 -13.39 38.24 -6.70
CA GLU A 138 -11.97 37.98 -6.91
C GLU A 138 -11.83 37.83 -8.42
N PRO A 139 -10.94 38.59 -9.07
CA PRO A 139 -10.66 38.31 -10.47
C PRO A 139 -10.20 36.86 -10.50
N LEU A 140 -10.92 36.03 -11.27
CA LEU A 140 -10.56 34.66 -11.57
C LEU A 140 -9.03 34.57 -11.70
N PRO A 141 -8.36 33.58 -11.08
CA PRO A 141 -6.92 33.41 -11.26
C PRO A 141 -6.63 33.53 -12.75
N GLU A 142 -5.73 34.45 -13.11
CA GLU A 142 -5.43 34.81 -14.50
C GLU A 142 -5.44 33.55 -15.36
N ARG A 143 -6.18 33.56 -16.48
CA ARG A 143 -6.40 32.39 -17.32
C ARG A 143 -5.07 31.78 -17.79
N PHE A 144 -4.52 30.87 -16.99
CA PHE A 144 -3.31 30.09 -17.28
C PHE A 144 -3.50 29.13 -18.47
N HIS A 145 -4.71 29.04 -19.02
CA HIS A 145 -5.07 28.14 -20.12
C HIS A 145 -5.13 28.83 -21.48
N GLU A 146 -4.89 30.15 -21.56
CA GLU A 146 -4.78 30.83 -22.85
C GLU A 146 -3.42 30.51 -23.51
N PRO A 147 -3.38 29.96 -24.74
CA PRO A 147 -2.13 29.55 -25.42
C PRO A 147 -1.04 30.63 -25.46
N GLY A 148 -1.44 31.92 -25.40
CA GLY A 148 -0.53 33.07 -25.42
C GLY A 148 0.12 33.44 -24.08
N ARG A 149 -0.31 32.89 -22.94
CA ARG A 149 0.20 33.22 -21.59
C ARG A 149 0.90 32.05 -20.87
N LEU A 150 1.14 30.95 -21.57
CA LEU A 150 1.79 29.76 -21.01
C LEU A 150 3.27 30.03 -20.68
N SER A 151 3.73 29.52 -19.53
CA SER A 151 5.15 29.46 -19.17
C SER A 151 5.95 28.68 -20.22
N SER A 152 7.26 28.88 -20.31
CA SER A 152 8.13 28.14 -21.24
C SER A 152 7.98 26.62 -21.10
N SER A 153 7.87 26.12 -19.87
CA SER A 153 7.62 24.72 -19.54
C SER A 153 6.22 24.24 -19.98
N ALA A 154 5.20 25.07 -19.80
CA ALA A 154 3.80 24.76 -20.13
C ALA A 154 3.53 24.73 -21.65
N ARG A 155 4.38 25.37 -22.47
CA ARG A 155 4.34 25.33 -23.95
C ARG A 155 4.89 24.05 -24.55
N LEU A 156 5.61 23.25 -23.76
CA LEU A 156 6.15 21.98 -24.23
C LEU A 156 5.01 20.96 -24.42
N ARG A 157 5.22 20.04 -25.36
CA ARG A 157 4.26 18.96 -25.63
C ARG A 157 4.21 17.96 -24.49
N VAL A 158 3.04 17.37 -24.27
CA VAL A 158 2.85 16.27 -23.31
C VAL A 158 3.84 15.13 -23.57
N SER A 159 4.11 14.79 -24.83
CA SER A 159 5.08 13.76 -25.22
C SER A 159 6.49 14.01 -24.66
N ARG A 160 6.94 15.27 -24.62
CA ARG A 160 8.25 15.64 -24.07
C ARG A 160 8.27 15.46 -22.55
N HIS A 161 7.25 15.97 -21.87
CA HIS A 161 7.11 15.80 -20.41
C HIS A 161 6.99 14.34 -19.99
N ILE A 162 6.30 13.50 -20.78
CA ILE A 162 6.24 12.05 -20.53
C ILE A 162 7.63 11.42 -20.68
N ALA A 163 8.42 11.81 -21.68
CA ALA A 163 9.79 11.32 -21.83
C ALA A 163 10.67 11.71 -20.62
N ASP A 164 10.54 12.95 -20.14
CA ASP A 164 11.26 13.42 -18.95
C ASP A 164 10.79 12.71 -17.67
N TYR A 165 9.49 12.46 -17.54
CA TYR A 165 8.94 11.67 -16.45
C TYR A 165 9.43 10.22 -16.48
N LEU A 166 9.45 9.58 -17.64
CA LEU A 166 9.96 8.20 -17.77
C LEU A 166 11.47 8.10 -17.50
N LYS A 167 12.25 9.13 -17.84
CA LYS A 167 13.66 9.22 -17.42
C LYS A 167 13.78 9.34 -15.90
N SER A 168 12.93 10.14 -15.27
CA SER A 168 12.91 10.25 -13.80
C SER A 168 12.52 8.93 -13.14
N GLU A 169 11.54 8.20 -13.68
CA GLU A 169 11.16 6.90 -13.14
C GLU A 169 12.21 5.82 -13.42
N GLN A 170 12.96 5.89 -14.52
CA GLN A 170 14.12 5.03 -14.77
C GLN A 170 15.23 5.28 -13.75
N ALA A 171 15.61 6.55 -13.53
CA ALA A 171 16.63 6.90 -12.55
C ALA A 171 16.25 6.42 -11.14
N ARG A 172 14.97 6.56 -10.78
CA ARG A 172 14.43 5.99 -9.54
C ARG A 172 14.62 4.47 -9.52
N GLU A 173 14.14 3.74 -10.54
CA GLU A 173 14.32 2.28 -10.62
C GLU A 173 15.78 1.82 -10.55
N ASP A 174 16.71 2.58 -11.15
CA ASP A 174 18.15 2.34 -11.06
C ASP A 174 18.69 2.58 -9.63
N ASP A 175 18.20 3.63 -8.96
CA ASP A 175 18.54 4.01 -7.59
C ASP A 175 17.79 3.18 -6.51
N LYS A 176 16.86 2.29 -6.91
CA LYS A 176 16.05 1.41 -6.05
C LYS A 176 15.30 2.15 -4.93
N GLU A 177 14.75 3.34 -5.19
CA GLU A 177 13.95 4.07 -4.20
C GLU A 177 12.69 3.28 -3.76
N ILE A 178 12.25 3.56 -2.53
CA ILE A 178 11.09 2.90 -1.93
C ILE A 178 9.80 3.29 -2.67
N GLY A 179 9.00 2.28 -3.04
CA GLY A 179 7.65 2.46 -3.60
C GLY A 179 7.57 2.58 -5.13
N GLU A 180 8.64 2.20 -5.83
CA GLU A 180 8.72 2.24 -7.29
C GLU A 180 7.80 1.24 -7.98
N ARG A 181 7.16 1.71 -9.05
CA ARG A 181 6.42 0.84 -9.98
C ARG A 181 7.35 0.48 -11.12
N SER A 182 7.24 -0.76 -11.60
CA SER A 182 8.03 -1.26 -12.72
C SER A 182 7.89 -0.30 -13.92
N LEU A 183 9.00 0.22 -14.45
CA LEU A 183 8.97 1.16 -15.57
C LEU A 183 8.24 0.61 -16.80
N PRO A 184 8.38 -0.68 -17.20
CA PRO A 184 7.52 -1.29 -18.22
C PRO A 184 6.01 -1.12 -17.98
N GLN A 185 5.57 -1.26 -16.72
CA GLN A 185 4.18 -1.06 -16.34
C GLN A 185 3.77 0.42 -16.43
N THR A 186 4.64 1.34 -16.00
CA THR A 186 4.42 2.79 -16.11
C THR A 186 4.31 3.22 -17.57
N LYS A 187 5.23 2.76 -18.44
CA LYS A 187 5.20 2.99 -19.90
C LYS A 187 3.88 2.51 -20.52
N THR A 188 3.49 1.28 -20.20
CA THR A 188 2.23 0.69 -20.69
C THR A 188 1.01 1.51 -20.28
N ARG A 189 0.98 1.98 -19.03
CA ARG A 189 -0.16 2.72 -18.48
C ARG A 189 -0.24 4.18 -18.93
N LEU A 190 0.88 4.81 -19.27
CA LEU A 190 0.88 6.17 -19.84
C LEU A 190 0.55 6.20 -21.33
N ARG A 191 0.67 5.07 -22.02
CA ARG A 191 0.47 5.01 -23.47
C ARG A 191 -0.88 5.58 -23.94
N PRO A 192 -2.05 5.26 -23.35
CA PRO A 192 -3.31 5.84 -23.81
C PRO A 192 -3.38 7.36 -23.60
N PHE A 193 -2.72 7.86 -22.54
CA PHE A 193 -2.61 9.30 -22.28
C PHE A 193 -1.72 9.99 -23.33
N LEU A 194 -0.60 9.36 -23.68
CA LEU A 194 0.29 9.81 -24.75
C LEU A 194 -0.41 9.80 -26.12
N GLU A 195 -1.15 8.74 -26.45
CA GLU A 195 -1.90 8.60 -27.70
C GLU A 195 -2.93 9.73 -27.87
N ARG A 196 -3.59 10.14 -26.79
CA ARG A 196 -4.62 11.19 -26.84
C ARG A 196 -4.07 12.62 -26.77
N PHE A 197 -3.09 12.85 -25.88
CA PHE A 197 -2.65 14.21 -25.55
C PHE A 197 -1.22 14.52 -26.00
N GLY A 198 -0.48 13.56 -26.56
CA GLY A 198 0.95 13.67 -26.83
C GLY A 198 1.37 14.86 -27.70
N THR A 199 0.50 15.32 -28.60
CA THR A 199 0.72 16.48 -29.47
C THR A 199 0.29 17.81 -28.84
N LYS A 200 -0.58 17.78 -27.82
CA LYS A 200 -1.03 18.98 -27.11
C LYS A 200 0.09 19.58 -26.26
N GLN A 201 0.04 20.89 -26.06
CA GLN A 201 0.86 21.58 -25.07
C GLN A 201 0.31 21.28 -23.68
N ILE A 202 1.19 20.95 -22.74
CA ILE A 202 0.76 20.41 -21.44
C ILE A 202 -0.06 21.43 -20.62
N GLY A 203 0.22 22.73 -20.73
CA GLY A 203 -0.53 23.79 -20.04
C GLY A 203 -1.93 24.06 -20.62
N THR A 204 -2.24 23.54 -21.81
CA THR A 204 -3.58 23.64 -22.41
C THR A 204 -4.56 22.59 -21.90
N LEU A 205 -4.08 21.61 -21.12
CA LEU A 205 -4.95 20.60 -20.53
C LEU A 205 -5.90 21.24 -19.51
N THR A 206 -7.15 20.82 -19.55
CA THR A 206 -8.21 21.30 -18.65
C THR A 206 -8.75 20.18 -17.77
N PRO A 207 -9.43 20.49 -16.64
CA PRO A 207 -10.14 19.49 -15.86
C PRO A 207 -11.16 18.70 -16.68
N ALA A 208 -11.83 19.35 -17.64
CA ALA A 208 -12.80 18.72 -18.54
C ALA A 208 -12.14 17.70 -19.50
N ASP A 209 -10.90 17.95 -19.96
CA ASP A 209 -10.14 16.97 -20.73
C ASP A 209 -9.88 15.69 -19.92
N MET A 210 -9.59 15.83 -18.62
CA MET A 210 -9.30 14.69 -17.73
C MET A 210 -10.56 13.89 -17.42
N GLU A 211 -11.68 14.57 -17.16
CA GLU A 211 -12.98 13.93 -16.97
C GLU A 211 -13.40 13.15 -18.24
N LYS A 212 -13.26 13.77 -19.42
CA LYS A 212 -13.55 13.12 -20.70
C LYS A 212 -12.63 11.93 -20.94
N PHE A 213 -11.33 12.08 -20.68
CA PHE A 213 -10.37 10.99 -20.80
C PHE A 213 -10.74 9.81 -19.89
N LYS A 214 -11.08 10.06 -18.62
CA LYS A 214 -11.53 9.01 -17.68
C LYS A 214 -12.78 8.28 -18.21
N LYS A 215 -13.77 9.01 -18.74
CA LYS A 215 -14.99 8.44 -19.35
C LYS A 215 -14.70 7.62 -20.61
N ASP A 216 -13.76 8.06 -21.44
CA ASP A 216 -13.40 7.36 -22.69
C ASP A 216 -12.52 6.12 -22.41
N LEU A 217 -11.66 6.19 -21.40
CA LEU A 217 -10.73 5.11 -21.02
C LEU A 217 -11.44 3.82 -20.59
N VAL A 218 -12.69 3.90 -20.09
CA VAL A 218 -13.54 2.74 -19.77
C VAL A 218 -13.76 1.83 -20.98
N PHE A 219 -13.69 2.39 -22.18
CA PHE A 219 -13.86 1.66 -23.43
C PHE A 219 -12.53 1.22 -24.05
N TYR A 220 -11.39 1.53 -23.43
CA TYR A 220 -10.10 1.11 -23.94
C TYR A 220 -9.92 -0.41 -23.75
N PRO A 221 -9.41 -1.14 -24.74
CA PRO A 221 -9.28 -2.59 -24.68
C PRO A 221 -8.04 -3.05 -23.89
N VAL A 222 -8.10 -4.26 -23.36
CA VAL A 222 -6.95 -4.95 -22.75
C VAL A 222 -5.91 -5.21 -23.85
N ASN A 223 -4.63 -4.98 -23.54
CA ASN A 223 -3.52 -5.21 -24.45
C ASN A 223 -3.68 -4.54 -25.83
N ALA A 224 -4.32 -3.36 -25.91
CA ALA A 224 -4.50 -2.60 -27.15
C ALA A 224 -3.28 -2.57 -28.08
N PRO A 225 -2.04 -2.39 -27.57
CA PRO A 225 -0.82 -2.41 -28.40
C PRO A 225 -0.58 -3.69 -29.20
N ASN A 226 -1.06 -4.82 -28.69
CA ASN A 226 -0.82 -6.15 -29.25
C ASN A 226 -1.98 -6.63 -30.12
N LEU A 227 -3.05 -5.83 -30.24
CA LEU A 227 -4.18 -6.15 -31.09
C LEU A 227 -3.88 -5.72 -32.52
N ARG A 228 -3.83 -6.70 -33.44
CA ARG A 228 -3.58 -6.44 -34.87
C ARG A 228 -4.54 -5.39 -35.46
N ASN A 229 -5.80 -5.43 -35.04
CA ASN A 229 -6.87 -4.55 -35.49
C ASN A 229 -6.85 -3.14 -34.84
N ALA A 230 -5.96 -2.91 -33.87
CA ALA A 230 -5.74 -1.62 -33.22
C ALA A 230 -4.41 -0.96 -33.60
N VAL A 231 -3.55 -1.65 -34.37
CA VAL A 231 -2.28 -1.10 -34.84
C VAL A 231 -2.54 0.15 -35.67
N ASN A 232 -1.79 1.22 -35.39
CA ASN A 232 -1.87 2.54 -36.04
C ASN A 232 -3.19 3.32 -35.83
N LEU A 233 -4.10 2.86 -34.97
CA LEU A 233 -5.26 3.65 -34.59
C LEU A 233 -4.91 4.64 -33.49
N THR A 234 -5.53 5.81 -33.55
CA THR A 234 -5.52 6.79 -32.46
C THR A 234 -6.37 6.32 -31.29
N PHE A 235 -6.15 6.88 -30.10
CA PHE A 235 -6.96 6.58 -28.92
C PHE A 235 -8.47 6.75 -29.18
N ASP A 236 -8.86 7.83 -29.86
CA ASP A 236 -10.27 8.11 -30.16
C ASP A 236 -10.88 7.09 -31.14
N GLU A 237 -10.12 6.61 -32.10
CA GLU A 237 -10.54 5.56 -33.03
C GLU A 237 -10.69 4.21 -32.31
N ILE A 238 -9.73 3.86 -31.44
CA ILE A 238 -9.78 2.64 -30.62
C ILE A 238 -11.04 2.65 -29.75
N VAL A 239 -11.27 3.74 -29.01
CA VAL A 239 -12.45 3.90 -28.15
C VAL A 239 -13.74 3.86 -28.97
N SER A 240 -13.78 4.52 -30.13
CA SER A 240 -14.96 4.55 -31.00
C SER A 240 -15.29 3.17 -31.60
N ARG A 241 -14.29 2.36 -31.95
CA ARG A 241 -14.48 0.99 -32.45
C ARG A 241 -14.88 0.04 -31.32
N SER A 242 -14.24 0.16 -30.16
CA SER A 242 -14.58 -0.64 -28.96
C SER A 242 -16.00 -0.35 -28.45
N ARG A 243 -16.44 0.92 -28.45
CA ARG A 243 -17.83 1.30 -28.12
C ARG A 243 -18.85 0.60 -29.01
N ARG A 244 -18.56 0.55 -30.31
CA ARG A 244 -19.40 -0.11 -31.33
C ARG A 244 -19.23 -1.62 -31.40
N LYS A 245 -18.40 -2.23 -30.53
CA LYS A 245 -18.06 -3.66 -30.55
C LYS A 245 -17.46 -4.12 -31.90
N LEU A 246 -16.78 -3.22 -32.61
CA LEU A 246 -16.15 -3.47 -33.91
C LEU A 246 -14.65 -3.76 -33.80
N LEU A 247 -14.08 -3.62 -32.60
CA LEU A 247 -12.69 -3.94 -32.36
C LEU A 247 -12.58 -5.39 -31.91
N LEU A 248 -11.91 -6.20 -32.73
CA LEU A 248 -11.72 -7.62 -32.46
C LEU A 248 -10.33 -7.88 -31.88
N ASP A 249 -10.25 -8.89 -31.02
CA ASP A 249 -8.99 -9.44 -30.55
C ASP A 249 -8.26 -10.23 -31.64
N ASN A 250 -7.13 -10.83 -31.29
CA ASN A 250 -6.32 -11.59 -32.24
C ASN A 250 -6.95 -12.94 -32.62
N ASP A 251 -7.93 -13.42 -31.86
CA ASP A 251 -8.66 -14.67 -32.09
C ASP A 251 -10.00 -14.43 -32.80
N GLY A 252 -10.32 -13.18 -33.14
CA GLY A 252 -11.52 -12.78 -33.87
C GLY A 252 -12.75 -12.54 -33.00
N ALA A 253 -12.64 -12.61 -31.67
CA ALA A 253 -13.71 -12.24 -30.75
C ALA A 253 -13.69 -10.74 -30.42
N ILE A 254 -14.74 -10.21 -29.77
CA ILE A 254 -14.79 -8.80 -29.38
C ILE A 254 -13.71 -8.53 -28.34
N ALA A 255 -12.85 -7.53 -28.59
CA ALA A 255 -11.76 -7.19 -27.69
C ALA A 255 -12.29 -6.81 -26.28
N GLU A 256 -11.78 -7.50 -25.27
CA GLU A 256 -12.16 -7.26 -23.87
C GLU A 256 -11.69 -5.88 -23.40
N ARG A 257 -12.50 -5.21 -22.57
CA ARG A 257 -12.21 -3.87 -22.03
C ARG A 257 -11.46 -3.95 -20.71
N LEU A 258 -10.78 -2.87 -20.34
CA LEU A 258 -10.11 -2.77 -19.04
C LEU A 258 -11.09 -3.04 -17.88
N THR A 259 -10.66 -3.84 -16.91
CA THR A 259 -11.36 -3.97 -15.62
C THR A 259 -11.26 -2.67 -14.82
N GLU A 260 -12.20 -2.42 -13.92
CA GLU A 260 -12.24 -1.20 -13.09
C GLU A 260 -10.93 -0.98 -12.33
N ALA A 261 -10.39 -2.03 -11.69
CA ALA A 261 -9.11 -1.97 -10.97
C ALA A 261 -7.92 -1.66 -11.90
N THR A 262 -7.95 -2.17 -13.13
CA THR A 262 -6.91 -1.88 -14.11
C THR A 262 -7.01 -0.42 -14.55
N LEU A 263 -8.21 0.06 -14.86
CA LEU A 263 -8.49 1.45 -15.24
C LEU A 263 -8.04 2.45 -14.16
N GLU A 264 -8.33 2.18 -12.89
CA GLU A 264 -7.81 2.97 -11.76
C GLU A 264 -6.28 3.02 -11.77
N GLY A 265 -5.64 1.89 -12.09
CA GLY A 265 -4.19 1.80 -12.26
C GLY A 265 -3.65 2.73 -13.35
N TYR A 266 -4.33 2.83 -14.50
CA TYR A 266 -3.99 3.76 -15.59
C TYR A 266 -4.19 5.22 -15.15
N VAL A 267 -5.35 5.54 -14.54
CA VAL A 267 -5.65 6.88 -14.02
C VAL A 267 -4.62 7.31 -12.98
N THR A 268 -4.24 6.43 -12.06
CA THR A 268 -3.25 6.73 -11.02
C THR A 268 -1.89 7.08 -11.62
N VAL A 269 -1.47 6.39 -12.68
CA VAL A 269 -0.18 6.70 -13.34
C VAL A 269 -0.26 8.04 -14.07
N ALA A 270 -1.40 8.36 -14.71
CA ALA A 270 -1.61 9.67 -15.33
C ALA A 270 -1.60 10.80 -14.29
N ILE A 271 -2.21 10.60 -13.11
CA ILE A 271 -2.16 11.55 -11.99
C ILE A 271 -0.71 11.79 -11.55
N LYS A 272 0.07 10.73 -11.30
CA LYS A 272 1.49 10.86 -10.90
C LYS A 272 2.33 11.63 -11.92
N PHE A 273 2.10 11.37 -13.21
CA PHE A 273 2.71 12.13 -14.29
C PHE A 273 2.34 13.63 -14.23
N LEU A 274 1.05 13.95 -14.02
CA LEU A 274 0.61 15.34 -13.93
C LEU A 274 1.11 16.02 -12.65
N GLU A 275 1.25 15.31 -11.53
CA GLU A 275 1.89 15.80 -10.31
C GLU A 275 3.37 16.12 -10.53
N PHE A 276 4.09 15.26 -11.26
CA PHE A 276 5.46 15.53 -11.68
C PHE A 276 5.54 16.81 -12.53
N ALA A 277 4.64 16.96 -13.51
CA ALA A 277 4.59 18.15 -14.36
C ALA A 277 4.18 19.43 -13.59
N ALA A 278 3.27 19.32 -12.61
CA ALA A 278 2.86 20.42 -11.76
C ALA A 278 4.01 20.95 -10.89
N LYS A 279 4.86 20.05 -10.35
CA LYS A 279 6.09 20.42 -9.62
C LYS A 279 7.08 21.22 -10.49
N GLN A 280 7.04 21.03 -11.81
CA GLN A 280 7.84 21.77 -12.78
C GLN A 280 7.12 23.03 -13.33
N TYR A 281 6.04 23.48 -12.67
CA TYR A 281 5.19 24.60 -13.08
C TYR A 281 4.66 24.50 -14.52
N ALA A 282 4.49 23.26 -15.01
CA ALA A 282 4.05 23.00 -16.38
C ALA A 282 2.51 22.88 -16.49
N VAL A 283 1.83 22.50 -15.40
CA VAL A 283 0.38 22.20 -15.37
C VAL A 283 -0.28 22.84 -14.16
N ASN A 284 -1.53 23.28 -14.32
CA ASN A 284 -2.38 23.76 -13.24
C ASN A 284 -2.85 22.57 -12.36
N GLU A 285 -2.68 22.66 -11.04
CA GLU A 285 -3.13 21.64 -10.09
C GLU A 285 -4.63 21.29 -10.22
N LEU A 286 -5.46 22.21 -10.72
CA LEU A 286 -6.88 21.94 -11.01
C LEU A 286 -7.09 20.84 -12.06
N VAL A 287 -6.15 20.64 -12.99
CA VAL A 287 -6.20 19.56 -13.98
C VAL A 287 -6.16 18.20 -13.29
N ILE A 288 -5.36 18.07 -12.23
CA ILE A 288 -5.27 16.84 -11.42
C ILE A 288 -6.62 16.55 -10.75
N LYS A 289 -7.28 17.58 -10.22
CA LYS A 289 -8.62 17.47 -9.62
C LYS A 289 -9.70 16.99 -10.59
N GLY A 290 -9.49 17.15 -11.90
CA GLY A 290 -10.37 16.58 -12.93
C GLY A 290 -10.49 15.06 -12.87
N PHE A 291 -9.54 14.36 -12.22
CA PHE A 291 -9.63 12.92 -11.97
C PHE A 291 -10.33 12.54 -10.66
N GLU A 292 -10.50 13.48 -9.71
CA GLU A 292 -11.01 13.27 -8.34
C GLU A 292 -12.51 12.96 -8.25
N VAL A 293 -13.23 12.83 -9.37
CA VAL A 293 -14.62 12.36 -9.37
C VAL A 293 -14.69 11.04 -8.62
N LYS A 294 -15.39 11.06 -7.46
CA LYS A 294 -15.51 9.97 -6.50
C LYS A 294 -15.78 8.66 -7.23
N THR A 295 -14.81 7.76 -7.18
CA THR A 295 -15.02 6.36 -7.50
C THR A 295 -15.92 5.76 -6.43
N ASN A 296 -17.03 5.16 -6.86
CA ASN A 296 -17.76 4.24 -6.00
C ASN A 296 -16.79 3.16 -5.55
N ALA A 297 -16.86 2.77 -4.27
CA ALA A 297 -15.97 1.77 -3.71
C ALA A 297 -15.95 0.50 -4.56
N ARG A 298 -14.72 0.03 -4.83
CA ARG A 298 -14.30 -1.20 -5.52
C ARG A 298 -15.41 -2.25 -5.69
N LYS A 299 -15.82 -2.55 -6.93
CA LYS A 299 -16.46 -3.82 -7.30
C LYS A 299 -15.45 -4.76 -7.99
N GLY A 300 -14.24 -4.87 -7.44
CA GLY A 300 -13.36 -5.98 -7.78
C GLY A 300 -13.80 -7.24 -7.04
N THR A 301 -13.73 -8.41 -7.68
CA THR A 301 -13.94 -9.69 -6.98
C THR A 301 -12.93 -9.80 -5.84
N ILE A 302 -13.42 -9.66 -4.60
CA ILE A 302 -12.60 -9.74 -3.41
C ILE A 302 -12.13 -11.18 -3.28
N LYS A 303 -10.81 -11.39 -3.27
CA LYS A 303 -10.26 -12.73 -3.04
C LYS A 303 -10.58 -13.15 -1.61
N ARG A 304 -11.13 -14.35 -1.43
CA ARG A 304 -11.48 -14.90 -0.11
C ARG A 304 -10.51 -15.99 0.33
N ALA A 305 -10.54 -16.32 1.62
CA ALA A 305 -9.89 -17.51 2.16
C ALA A 305 -10.52 -18.80 1.61
N PHE A 306 -9.72 -19.85 1.45
CA PHE A 306 -10.26 -21.20 1.19
C PHE A 306 -11.11 -21.67 2.37
N THR A 307 -12.25 -22.30 2.12
CA THR A 307 -13.06 -22.94 3.17
C THR A 307 -12.38 -24.21 3.66
N GLN A 308 -12.83 -24.73 4.81
CA GLN A 308 -12.27 -25.99 5.33
C GLN A 308 -12.51 -27.14 4.34
N THR A 309 -13.71 -27.20 3.75
CA THR A 309 -14.08 -28.21 2.75
C THR A 309 -13.22 -28.11 1.50
N GLU A 310 -12.91 -26.90 1.04
CA GLU A 310 -12.00 -26.70 -0.09
C GLU A 310 -10.58 -27.16 0.23
N LEU A 311 -10.06 -26.89 1.43
CA LEU A 311 -8.75 -27.40 1.85
C LEU A 311 -8.72 -28.94 1.88
N LYS A 312 -9.81 -29.58 2.34
CA LYS A 312 -9.93 -31.05 2.30
C LYS A 312 -9.92 -31.57 0.87
N SER A 313 -10.61 -30.90 -0.05
CA SER A 313 -10.60 -31.23 -1.48
C SER A 313 -9.26 -30.94 -2.16
N ILE A 314 -8.47 -29.98 -1.66
CA ILE A 314 -7.15 -29.67 -2.21
C ILE A 314 -6.13 -30.70 -1.72
N PHE A 315 -5.95 -30.86 -0.41
CA PHE A 315 -4.84 -31.67 0.11
C PHE A 315 -5.22 -33.15 0.33
N GLY A 316 -6.50 -33.45 0.51
CA GLY A 316 -7.03 -34.80 0.65
C GLY A 316 -7.41 -35.47 -0.67
N ASP A 317 -6.99 -34.91 -1.82
CA ASP A 317 -7.30 -35.46 -3.14
C ASP A 317 -6.30 -36.54 -3.59
N ALA A 318 -6.78 -37.43 -4.46
CA ALA A 318 -6.02 -38.49 -5.12
C ALA A 318 -4.73 -37.98 -5.81
N TYR A 319 -4.65 -36.70 -6.16
CA TYR A 319 -3.47 -36.07 -6.73
C TYR A 319 -2.26 -36.13 -5.79
N TYR A 320 -2.47 -35.83 -4.51
CA TYR A 320 -1.43 -35.88 -3.48
C TYR A 320 -1.22 -37.31 -2.99
N GLU A 321 -2.29 -38.08 -2.80
CA GLU A 321 -2.24 -39.49 -2.40
C GLU A 321 -1.40 -40.35 -3.34
N ASN A 322 -1.62 -40.23 -4.66
CA ASN A 322 -0.96 -41.06 -5.67
C ASN A 322 0.34 -40.45 -6.21
N ALA A 323 0.80 -39.34 -5.61
CA ALA A 323 1.95 -38.56 -6.08
C ALA A 323 1.90 -38.29 -7.60
N ASN A 324 0.80 -37.68 -8.06
CA ASN A 324 0.56 -37.35 -9.47
C ASN A 324 1.22 -36.03 -9.92
N TYR A 325 1.97 -35.40 -9.01
CA TYR A 325 2.84 -34.27 -9.34
C TYR A 325 4.12 -34.74 -10.04
N ASN A 326 4.66 -33.89 -10.90
CA ASN A 326 5.87 -34.15 -11.68
C ASN A 326 7.01 -33.17 -11.38
N ARG A 327 6.75 -32.20 -10.50
CA ARG A 327 7.71 -31.20 -10.04
C ARG A 327 7.52 -30.99 -8.55
N SER A 328 8.62 -30.86 -7.80
CA SER A 328 8.58 -30.65 -6.35
C SER A 328 7.77 -29.41 -5.94
N TYR A 329 7.78 -28.33 -6.75
CA TYR A 329 6.99 -27.13 -6.48
C TYR A 329 5.47 -27.39 -6.45
N GLN A 330 4.97 -28.42 -7.14
CA GLN A 330 3.54 -28.73 -7.15
C GLN A 330 3.08 -29.28 -5.80
N TYR A 331 3.98 -29.91 -5.06
CA TYR A 331 3.72 -30.41 -3.72
C TYR A 331 4.02 -29.34 -2.66
N TRP A 332 5.25 -28.80 -2.66
CA TRP A 332 5.72 -27.94 -1.56
C TRP A 332 5.18 -26.52 -1.60
N VAL A 333 4.96 -25.91 -2.77
CA VAL A 333 4.55 -24.48 -2.83
C VAL A 333 3.14 -24.26 -2.25
N PRO A 334 2.12 -25.10 -2.53
CA PRO A 334 0.81 -25.00 -1.85
C PRO A 334 0.90 -25.18 -0.33
N LEU A 335 1.65 -26.17 0.15
CA LEU A 335 1.83 -26.43 1.58
C LEU A 335 2.51 -25.26 2.28
N LEU A 336 3.60 -24.74 1.71
CA LEU A 336 4.26 -23.54 2.23
C LEU A 336 3.32 -22.33 2.19
N GLY A 337 2.51 -22.19 1.14
CA GLY A 337 1.49 -21.13 1.06
C GLY A 337 0.50 -21.19 2.22
N LEU A 338 0.04 -22.40 2.57
CA LEU A 338 -0.90 -22.64 3.66
C LEU A 338 -0.27 -22.40 5.04
N PHE A 339 0.95 -22.88 5.28
CA PHE A 339 1.57 -22.88 6.62
C PHE A 339 2.47 -21.70 6.94
N THR A 340 2.81 -20.85 5.96
CA THR A 340 3.66 -19.67 6.17
C THR A 340 2.95 -18.35 5.88
N GLY A 341 1.83 -18.39 5.14
CA GLY A 341 1.16 -17.20 4.63
C GLY A 341 2.01 -16.38 3.63
N ALA A 342 3.14 -16.91 3.15
CA ALA A 342 4.00 -16.21 2.21
C ALA A 342 3.35 -16.07 0.83
N ARG A 343 3.70 -14.99 0.11
CA ARG A 343 3.21 -14.77 -1.25
C ARG A 343 3.81 -15.80 -2.19
N LEU A 344 3.08 -16.14 -3.25
CA LEU A 344 3.52 -17.10 -4.26
C LEU A 344 4.97 -16.87 -4.72
N ASN A 345 5.29 -15.63 -5.08
CA ASN A 345 6.63 -15.31 -5.55
C ASN A 345 7.70 -15.38 -4.46
N GLU A 346 7.36 -15.06 -3.22
CA GLU A 346 8.28 -15.16 -2.08
C GLU A 346 8.64 -16.63 -1.81
N ILE A 347 7.66 -17.54 -1.95
CA ILE A 347 7.90 -18.98 -1.84
C ILE A 347 8.69 -19.48 -3.05
N SER A 348 8.26 -19.13 -4.26
CA SER A 348 8.87 -19.66 -5.49
C SER A 348 10.31 -19.21 -5.69
N GLN A 349 10.74 -18.09 -5.10
CA GLN A 349 12.12 -17.58 -5.19
C GLN A 349 13.04 -18.10 -4.07
N LEU A 350 12.54 -18.93 -3.14
CA LEU A 350 13.35 -19.45 -2.05
C LEU A 350 14.57 -20.19 -2.61
N GLN A 351 15.73 -19.89 -2.05
CA GLN A 351 16.99 -20.55 -2.33
C GLN A 351 17.31 -21.57 -1.21
N LEU A 352 18.22 -22.50 -1.50
CA LEU A 352 18.59 -23.54 -0.53
C LEU A 352 19.15 -22.99 0.79
N ASN A 353 19.77 -21.81 0.77
CA ASN A 353 20.34 -21.09 1.91
C ASN A 353 19.32 -20.25 2.71
N ASP A 354 18.08 -20.15 2.24
CA ASP A 354 17.00 -19.45 2.96
C ASP A 354 16.38 -20.31 4.06
N VAL A 355 16.52 -21.64 3.98
CA VAL A 355 16.06 -22.55 5.03
C VAL A 355 17.18 -22.74 6.05
N ARG A 356 17.04 -22.13 7.23
CA ARG A 356 18.09 -22.08 8.24
C ARG A 356 17.62 -22.67 9.56
N GLN A 357 18.58 -22.95 10.42
CA GLN A 357 18.36 -23.43 11.77
C GLN A 357 18.95 -22.40 12.73
N ASP A 358 18.23 -22.06 13.80
CA ASP A 358 18.75 -21.19 14.85
C ASP A 358 19.61 -21.97 15.85
N ASP A 359 20.22 -21.26 16.81
CA ASP A 359 21.09 -21.86 17.83
C ASP A 359 20.34 -22.84 18.75
N ALA A 360 19.01 -22.73 18.84
CA ALA A 360 18.14 -23.63 19.60
C ALA A 360 17.71 -24.87 18.79
N GLY A 361 18.18 -25.01 17.54
CA GLY A 361 17.84 -26.14 16.68
C GLY A 361 16.50 -26.00 15.95
N LEU A 362 15.85 -24.84 16.00
CA LEU A 362 14.57 -24.59 15.34
C LEU A 362 14.78 -24.14 13.89
N TRP A 363 14.08 -24.79 12.97
CA TRP A 363 14.11 -24.44 11.56
C TRP A 363 13.24 -23.23 11.27
N TYR A 364 13.73 -22.33 10.42
CA TYR A 364 13.01 -21.17 9.91
C TYR A 364 13.34 -20.91 8.44
N ILE A 365 12.41 -20.25 7.76
CA ILE A 365 12.55 -19.74 6.41
C ILE A 365 12.87 -18.26 6.51
N ASP A 366 14.03 -17.89 6.02
CA ASP A 366 14.49 -16.53 5.91
C ASP A 366 13.91 -15.91 4.62
N ILE A 367 12.76 -15.24 4.75
CA ILE A 367 12.17 -14.47 3.66
C ILE A 367 12.84 -13.08 3.70
N THR A 368 14.13 -13.05 3.43
CA THR A 368 14.90 -11.84 3.18
C THR A 368 15.18 -11.73 1.68
N ALA A 369 15.15 -10.51 1.15
CA ALA A 369 16.10 -10.20 0.09
C ALA A 369 17.47 -10.38 0.74
N SER A 370 18.36 -11.24 0.23
CA SER A 370 19.70 -11.40 0.81
C SER A 370 20.30 -10.01 1.07
N ALA A 371 20.78 -9.78 2.29
CA ALA A 371 21.35 -8.49 2.72
C ALA A 371 22.82 -8.32 2.32
N ASP A 372 23.35 -9.16 1.43
CA ASP A 372 24.75 -9.13 0.99
C ASP A 372 24.87 -9.18 -0.55
N ASP A 373 23.95 -8.53 -1.27
CA ASP A 373 24.07 -8.41 -2.73
C ASP A 373 23.77 -6.95 -3.14
N ASP A 374 24.70 -6.07 -2.79
CA ASP A 374 24.89 -4.83 -3.54
C ASP A 374 25.42 -5.23 -4.93
N GLU A 375 24.73 -4.73 -5.95
CA GLU A 375 24.98 -4.92 -7.39
C GLU A 375 24.40 -6.23 -8.02
N ASP A 376 23.76 -6.02 -9.17
CA ASP A 376 23.25 -7.01 -10.15
C ASP A 376 21.78 -7.49 -10.09
N GLU A 377 21.16 -7.41 -11.28
CA GLU A 377 19.74 -7.50 -11.65
C GLU A 377 19.06 -8.88 -11.43
N ASP A 378 19.79 -9.90 -10.97
CA ASP A 378 19.28 -11.26 -10.77
C ASP A 378 18.94 -11.61 -9.30
N THR A 379 18.89 -10.59 -8.44
CA THR A 379 18.69 -10.76 -7.00
C THR A 379 17.24 -10.61 -6.55
N LYS A 380 16.89 -11.31 -5.46
CA LYS A 380 15.55 -11.40 -4.86
C LYS A 380 14.93 -10.02 -4.66
N SER A 381 14.05 -9.58 -5.56
CA SER A 381 13.39 -8.28 -5.38
C SER A 381 12.26 -8.38 -4.35
N VAL A 382 12.52 -7.82 -3.17
CA VAL A 382 11.48 -7.46 -2.22
C VAL A 382 11.56 -5.94 -2.03
N LYS A 383 10.56 -5.22 -2.56
CA LYS A 383 10.62 -3.75 -2.72
C LYS A 383 10.67 -2.93 -1.42
N ASN A 384 10.51 -3.53 -0.23
CA ASN A 384 10.42 -2.79 1.04
C ASN A 384 11.17 -3.51 2.19
N GLU A 385 11.94 -2.79 3.01
CA GLU A 385 12.57 -3.31 4.24
C GLU A 385 11.60 -4.00 5.19
N GLU A 386 10.35 -3.52 5.27
CA GLU A 386 9.28 -4.10 6.10
C GLU A 386 8.81 -5.50 5.66
N SER A 387 9.23 -5.97 4.48
CA SER A 387 8.87 -7.30 3.97
C SER A 387 9.89 -8.38 4.31
N ARG A 388 11.07 -8.01 4.80
CA ARG A 388 12.09 -8.93 5.32
C ARG A 388 11.59 -9.56 6.61
N ARG A 389 11.46 -10.88 6.66
CA ARG A 389 10.93 -11.58 7.83
C ARG A 389 11.42 -13.02 7.92
N LEU A 390 11.57 -13.47 9.17
CA LEU A 390 11.85 -14.86 9.49
C LEU A 390 10.53 -15.56 9.79
N VAL A 391 10.30 -16.71 9.17
CA VAL A 391 9.09 -17.51 9.38
C VAL A 391 9.49 -18.89 9.90
N PRO A 392 9.21 -19.24 11.16
CA PRO A 392 9.50 -20.59 11.66
C PRO A 392 8.80 -21.67 10.83
N VAL A 393 9.46 -22.81 10.67
CA VAL A 393 8.87 -23.96 9.99
C VAL A 393 7.84 -24.61 10.92
N HIS A 394 6.60 -24.63 10.47
CA HIS A 394 5.47 -25.24 11.16
C HIS A 394 5.68 -26.75 11.39
N GLN A 395 5.20 -27.29 12.51
CA GLN A 395 5.37 -28.70 12.86
C GLN A 395 4.89 -29.66 11.75
N GLN A 396 3.72 -29.43 11.17
CA GLN A 396 3.20 -30.25 10.05
C GLN A 396 4.18 -30.35 8.86
N LEU A 397 4.94 -29.29 8.55
CA LEU A 397 5.93 -29.35 7.47
C LEU A 397 7.15 -30.21 7.86
N LEU A 398 7.51 -30.21 9.14
CA LEU A 398 8.57 -31.10 9.66
C LEU A 398 8.11 -32.56 9.62
N ASP A 399 6.85 -32.82 9.97
CA ASP A 399 6.26 -34.17 9.95
C ASP A 399 6.22 -34.74 8.53
N LEU A 400 5.87 -33.89 7.54
CA LEU A 400 5.94 -34.19 6.11
C LEU A 400 7.37 -34.26 5.53
N LYS A 401 8.41 -34.16 6.38
CA LYS A 401 9.83 -34.27 6.01
C LYS A 401 10.35 -33.17 5.08
N PHE A 402 9.82 -31.95 5.21
CA PHE A 402 10.30 -30.80 4.42
C PHE A 402 11.81 -30.57 4.55
N ILE A 403 12.37 -30.74 5.75
CA ILE A 403 13.80 -30.55 5.99
C ILE A 403 14.65 -31.62 5.29
N ASP A 404 14.14 -32.84 5.16
CA ASP A 404 14.85 -33.92 4.47
C ASP A 404 14.86 -33.65 2.96
N PHE A 405 13.72 -33.20 2.41
CA PHE A 405 13.67 -32.67 1.04
C PHE A 405 14.70 -31.55 0.81
N VAL A 406 14.77 -30.55 1.70
CA VAL A 406 15.75 -29.45 1.58
C VAL A 406 17.20 -29.98 1.60
N LYS A 407 17.51 -30.94 2.48
CA LYS A 407 18.84 -31.56 2.56
C LYS A 407 19.17 -32.35 1.29
N GLU A 408 18.20 -33.06 0.72
CA GLU A 408 18.37 -33.78 -0.54
C GLU A 408 18.63 -32.82 -1.71
N GLN A 409 17.85 -31.73 -1.81
CA GLN A 409 18.10 -30.71 -2.83
C GLN A 409 19.48 -30.05 -2.68
N ARG A 410 19.99 -29.88 -1.45
CA ARG A 410 21.37 -29.41 -1.20
C ARG A 410 22.44 -30.40 -1.66
N ARG A 411 22.18 -31.71 -1.55
CA ARG A 411 23.10 -32.75 -2.00
C ARG A 411 23.11 -32.89 -3.53
N SER A 412 21.95 -32.74 -4.16
CA SER A 412 21.75 -32.88 -5.60
C SER A 412 22.05 -31.60 -6.38
N ALA A 413 22.23 -30.47 -5.70
CA ALA A 413 22.58 -29.21 -6.33
C ALA A 413 23.95 -29.31 -7.04
N PRO A 414 24.05 -28.86 -8.31
CA PRO A 414 25.32 -28.82 -9.01
C PRO A 414 26.36 -28.01 -8.20
N SER A 415 27.63 -28.45 -8.26
CA SER A 415 28.70 -27.64 -7.67
C SER A 415 28.74 -26.27 -8.36
N ARG A 416 29.04 -25.21 -7.59
CA ARG A 416 29.15 -23.83 -8.09
C ARG A 416 30.00 -23.72 -9.37
N LYS A 417 31.05 -24.55 -9.50
CA LYS A 417 31.90 -24.61 -10.70
C LYS A 417 31.16 -25.12 -11.95
N ALA A 418 30.43 -26.24 -11.82
CA ALA A 418 29.75 -26.88 -12.95
C ALA A 418 28.63 -25.99 -13.55
N GLU A 419 27.94 -25.19 -12.74
CA GLU A 419 26.91 -24.26 -13.23
C GLU A 419 27.48 -22.94 -13.77
N ILE A 420 28.59 -22.44 -13.21
CA ILE A 420 29.32 -21.30 -13.81
C ILE A 420 29.80 -21.69 -15.22
N GLU A 421 30.32 -22.90 -15.38
CA GLU A 421 30.74 -23.43 -16.69
C GLU A 421 29.55 -23.61 -17.66
N ALA A 422 28.41 -24.14 -17.19
CA ALA A 422 27.20 -24.28 -18.01
C ALA A 422 26.56 -22.93 -18.42
N LYS A 423 26.57 -21.93 -17.52
CA LYS A 423 26.13 -20.56 -17.83
C LYS A 423 27.10 -19.83 -18.75
N ALA A 424 28.41 -19.97 -18.54
CA ALA A 424 29.42 -19.42 -19.44
C ALA A 424 29.30 -19.99 -20.87
N ALA A 425 28.93 -21.27 -21.00
CA ALA A 425 28.65 -21.91 -22.29
C ALA A 425 27.36 -21.43 -22.98
N SER A 426 26.43 -20.79 -22.25
CA SER A 426 25.12 -20.34 -22.76
C SER A 426 24.94 -18.82 -22.78
N ALA A 427 25.88 -18.04 -22.23
CA ALA A 427 25.84 -16.59 -22.20
C ALA A 427 26.21 -15.95 -23.55
N LYS A 428 25.53 -14.86 -23.92
CA LYS A 428 25.94 -14.02 -25.06
C LYS A 428 27.21 -13.23 -24.71
N PRO A 429 28.15 -13.02 -25.64
CA PRO A 429 29.38 -12.28 -25.35
C PRO A 429 29.08 -10.85 -24.88
N GLY A 430 29.49 -10.49 -23.66
CA GLY A 430 29.47 -9.10 -23.17
C GLY A 430 28.72 -8.83 -21.85
N THR A 431 28.08 -9.82 -21.21
CA THR A 431 27.48 -9.61 -19.88
C THR A 431 28.52 -9.76 -18.76
N LYS A 432 28.65 -8.74 -17.91
CA LYS A 432 29.49 -8.76 -16.71
C LYS A 432 28.79 -9.53 -15.58
N GLU A 433 28.68 -10.86 -15.69
CA GLU A 433 28.01 -11.70 -14.67
C GLU A 433 28.99 -12.59 -13.90
N ALA A 434 30.26 -12.19 -13.77
CA ALA A 434 31.32 -13.09 -13.34
C ALA A 434 31.44 -13.30 -11.81
N ASN A 435 30.66 -12.62 -10.95
CA ASN A 435 30.92 -12.67 -9.49
C ASN A 435 29.72 -12.78 -8.53
N ALA A 436 28.47 -12.89 -8.99
CA ALA A 436 27.33 -13.08 -8.08
C ALA A 436 27.45 -14.41 -7.28
N LYS A 437 27.12 -14.38 -5.98
CA LYS A 437 27.06 -15.56 -5.11
C LYS A 437 25.86 -16.42 -5.51
N TYR A 438 26.03 -17.23 -6.55
CA TYR A 438 24.96 -18.11 -7.05
C TYR A 438 24.56 -19.11 -5.96
N THR A 439 23.28 -19.06 -5.58
CA THR A 439 22.63 -20.10 -4.79
C THR A 439 21.44 -20.71 -5.54
N PRO A 440 21.41 -22.05 -5.72
CA PRO A 440 20.33 -22.71 -6.43
C PRO A 440 18.96 -22.42 -5.81
N ASN A 441 17.96 -22.29 -6.67
CA ASN A 441 16.55 -22.21 -6.26
C ASN A 441 16.12 -23.54 -5.63
N LEU A 442 15.40 -23.47 -4.51
CA LEU A 442 14.96 -24.64 -3.72
C LEU A 442 14.09 -25.62 -4.53
N PHE A 443 13.38 -25.13 -5.55
CA PHE A 443 12.46 -25.94 -6.38
C PHE A 443 12.95 -26.14 -7.81
N GLY A 444 14.20 -25.77 -8.13
CA GLY A 444 14.74 -25.83 -9.49
C GLY A 444 13.98 -24.95 -10.49
N LEU A 445 13.32 -23.88 -10.02
CA LEU A 445 12.65 -22.91 -10.87
C LEU A 445 13.67 -21.94 -11.49
N THR A 446 13.43 -21.55 -12.74
CA THR A 446 14.20 -20.52 -13.44
C THR A 446 13.36 -19.26 -13.62
N SER A 447 13.95 -18.09 -13.41
CA SER A 447 13.39 -16.81 -13.85
C SER A 447 13.68 -16.66 -15.35
N GLY A 448 12.65 -16.52 -16.17
CA GLY A 448 12.84 -16.05 -17.55
C GLY A 448 13.07 -14.54 -17.54
N THR A 449 13.66 -13.99 -18.60
CA THR A 449 13.81 -12.53 -18.77
C THR A 449 12.43 -11.85 -18.66
N GLY A 450 12.19 -11.14 -17.55
CA GLY A 450 10.90 -10.50 -17.23
C GLY A 450 9.86 -11.36 -16.52
N ASP A 451 10.11 -12.66 -16.30
CA ASP A 451 9.20 -13.59 -15.64
C ASP A 451 9.67 -13.91 -14.22
N LYS A 452 8.84 -13.57 -13.22
CA LYS A 452 9.08 -13.91 -11.81
C LYS A 452 8.92 -15.42 -11.58
N TYR A 453 9.68 -15.99 -10.63
CA TYR A 453 9.64 -17.43 -10.25
C TYR A 453 8.22 -17.97 -9.98
N GLY A 454 7.29 -17.13 -9.53
CA GLY A 454 5.91 -17.53 -9.23
C GLY A 454 5.02 -17.86 -10.43
N LYS A 455 5.40 -17.54 -11.68
CA LYS A 455 4.51 -17.72 -12.85
C LYS A 455 4.15 -19.18 -13.12
N ALA A 456 5.15 -20.07 -13.18
CA ALA A 456 4.92 -21.48 -13.48
C ALA A 456 4.12 -22.19 -12.36
N PRO A 457 4.46 -22.04 -11.06
CA PRO A 457 3.65 -22.57 -9.97
C PRO A 457 2.24 -21.97 -9.92
N GLY A 458 2.09 -20.66 -10.15
CA GLY A 458 0.79 -20.00 -10.14
C GLY A 458 -0.13 -20.44 -11.27
N ARG A 459 0.40 -20.56 -12.48
CA ARG A 459 -0.34 -21.06 -13.65
C ARG A 459 -0.79 -22.50 -13.43
N TRP A 460 0.12 -23.36 -12.97
CA TRP A 460 -0.22 -24.74 -12.63
C TRP A 460 -1.32 -24.80 -11.56
N PHE A 461 -1.18 -24.09 -10.45
CA PHE A 461 -2.12 -24.20 -9.34
C PHE A 461 -3.51 -23.67 -9.75
N ASN A 462 -3.59 -22.45 -10.30
CA ASN A 462 -4.87 -21.81 -10.59
C ASN A 462 -5.56 -22.43 -11.82
N GLU A 463 -4.85 -22.57 -12.93
CA GLU A 463 -5.45 -23.03 -14.20
C GLU A 463 -5.53 -24.56 -14.24
N LYS A 464 -4.44 -25.25 -13.92
CA LYS A 464 -4.33 -26.70 -14.16
C LYS A 464 -4.83 -27.56 -13.00
N TYR A 465 -4.68 -27.11 -11.76
CA TYR A 465 -5.05 -27.90 -10.59
C TYR A 465 -6.46 -27.53 -10.11
N ILE A 466 -6.69 -26.27 -9.77
CA ILE A 466 -7.99 -25.79 -9.27
C ILE A 466 -9.06 -25.82 -10.37
N ALA A 467 -8.84 -25.14 -11.50
CA ALA A 467 -9.90 -24.96 -12.50
C ALA A 467 -10.11 -26.18 -13.41
N GLU A 468 -9.04 -26.85 -13.86
CA GLU A 468 -9.15 -28.00 -14.78
C GLU A 468 -9.29 -29.35 -14.08
N TYR A 469 -8.62 -29.57 -12.95
CA TYR A 469 -8.56 -30.90 -12.31
C TYR A 469 -9.57 -31.06 -11.16
N LEU A 470 -9.67 -30.06 -10.27
CA LEU A 470 -10.70 -30.03 -9.22
C LEU A 470 -12.03 -29.42 -9.69
N GLU A 471 -12.06 -28.83 -10.88
CA GLU A 471 -13.23 -28.17 -11.48
C GLU A 471 -13.84 -27.03 -10.63
N ILE A 472 -13.05 -26.43 -9.73
CA ILE A 472 -13.49 -25.31 -8.90
C ILE A 472 -13.28 -24.00 -9.67
N LYS A 473 -14.34 -23.51 -10.31
CA LYS A 473 -14.30 -22.34 -11.22
C LYS A 473 -14.76 -21.03 -10.57
N GLN A 474 -14.41 -20.82 -9.30
CA GLN A 474 -14.80 -19.61 -8.57
C GLN A 474 -13.77 -18.48 -8.77
N PRO A 475 -14.17 -17.28 -9.24
CA PRO A 475 -13.24 -16.18 -9.47
C PRO A 475 -12.69 -15.56 -8.18
N GLU A 476 -13.29 -15.84 -7.01
CA GLU A 476 -12.87 -15.34 -5.69
C GLU A 476 -11.66 -16.11 -5.12
N ILE A 477 -11.34 -17.28 -5.67
CA ILE A 477 -10.22 -18.10 -5.18
C ILE A 477 -9.00 -18.00 -6.10
N SER A 478 -7.84 -18.23 -5.53
CA SER A 478 -6.54 -18.36 -6.23
C SER A 478 -5.50 -18.88 -5.26
N PHE A 479 -4.25 -19.04 -5.69
CA PHE A 479 -3.14 -19.30 -4.77
C PHE A 479 -3.09 -18.32 -3.58
N HIS A 480 -3.46 -17.04 -3.78
CA HIS A 480 -3.45 -16.05 -2.70
C HIS A 480 -4.49 -16.33 -1.59
N SER A 481 -5.49 -17.16 -1.86
CA SER A 481 -6.48 -17.61 -0.89
C SER A 481 -5.86 -18.43 0.24
N PHE A 482 -4.70 -19.07 0.03
CA PHE A 482 -3.93 -19.71 1.12
C PHE A 482 -3.45 -18.69 2.14
N ARG A 483 -2.96 -17.53 1.69
CA ARG A 483 -2.52 -16.47 2.61
C ARG A 483 -3.68 -15.91 3.42
N HIS A 484 -4.82 -15.64 2.78
CA HIS A 484 -6.02 -15.23 3.50
C HIS A 484 -6.39 -16.29 4.54
N ARG A 485 -6.35 -17.57 4.16
CA ARG A 485 -6.68 -18.67 5.05
C ARG A 485 -5.70 -18.83 6.22
N PHE A 486 -4.40 -18.69 5.98
CA PHE A 486 -3.37 -18.66 7.02
C PHE A 486 -3.64 -17.56 8.04
N VAL A 487 -3.86 -16.32 7.56
CA VAL A 487 -4.13 -15.16 8.41
C VAL A 487 -5.38 -15.40 9.25
N THR A 488 -6.50 -15.81 8.64
CA THR A 488 -7.76 -16.03 9.36
C THR A 488 -7.68 -17.17 10.36
N SER A 489 -7.02 -18.28 10.01
CA SER A 489 -6.91 -19.44 10.91
C SER A 489 -5.95 -19.20 12.06
N LEU A 490 -4.81 -18.54 11.81
CA LEU A 490 -3.86 -18.22 12.87
C LEU A 490 -4.41 -17.14 13.81
N ALA A 491 -5.13 -16.16 13.27
CA ALA A 491 -5.89 -15.21 14.05
C ALA A 491 -6.88 -15.90 15.00
N GLN A 492 -7.71 -16.79 14.46
CA GLN A 492 -8.67 -17.55 15.25
C GLN A 492 -7.97 -18.36 16.34
N ALA A 493 -6.89 -19.07 15.99
CA ALA A 493 -6.12 -19.85 16.97
C ALA A 493 -5.51 -19.00 18.09
N ILE A 494 -5.07 -17.78 17.79
CA ILE A 494 -4.59 -16.82 18.81
C ILE A 494 -5.74 -16.44 19.74
N VAL A 495 -6.92 -16.10 19.19
CA VAL A 495 -8.11 -15.76 19.95
C VAL A 495 -8.55 -16.91 20.85
N ASP A 496 -8.70 -18.11 20.30
CA ASP A 496 -9.12 -19.31 21.04
C ASP A 496 -8.16 -19.62 22.20
N SER A 497 -6.86 -19.39 21.99
CA SER A 497 -5.83 -19.61 23.02
C SER A 497 -5.73 -18.50 24.08
N SER A 498 -6.30 -17.32 23.82
CA SER A 498 -6.21 -16.16 24.74
C SER A 498 -7.16 -16.28 25.93
N GLY A 499 -8.20 -17.12 25.82
CA GLY A 499 -9.25 -17.23 26.83
C GLY A 499 -10.14 -15.98 26.98
N LEU A 500 -9.98 -14.98 26.09
CA LEU A 500 -10.76 -13.75 26.09
C LEU A 500 -12.07 -13.93 25.31
N GLY A 501 -13.13 -13.25 25.75
CA GLY A 501 -14.37 -13.14 24.98
C GLY A 501 -14.16 -12.37 23.67
N VAL A 502 -14.93 -12.71 22.63
CA VAL A 502 -14.82 -12.11 21.28
C VAL A 502 -14.87 -10.58 21.32
N GLU A 503 -15.70 -10.02 22.20
CA GLU A 503 -15.82 -8.57 22.37
C GLU A 503 -14.54 -7.97 22.97
N THR A 504 -13.96 -8.59 24.00
CA THR A 504 -12.70 -8.16 24.64
C THR A 504 -11.53 -8.18 23.67
N VAL A 505 -11.45 -9.19 22.79
CA VAL A 505 -10.42 -9.30 21.75
C VAL A 505 -10.42 -8.13 20.77
N LEU A 506 -11.59 -7.57 20.48
CA LEU A 506 -11.72 -6.41 19.58
C LEU A 506 -11.34 -5.09 20.25
N HIS A 507 -11.30 -5.07 21.59
CA HIS A 507 -11.03 -3.88 22.40
C HIS A 507 -9.62 -3.86 23.01
N GLU A 508 -9.02 -5.02 23.26
CA GLU A 508 -7.69 -5.17 23.86
C GLU A 508 -6.64 -5.65 22.85
N ARG A 509 -5.40 -5.18 22.98
CA ARG A 509 -4.29 -5.66 22.14
C ARG A 509 -3.84 -7.04 22.64
N ILE A 510 -4.10 -8.10 21.88
CA ILE A 510 -3.49 -9.41 22.16
C ILE A 510 -2.00 -9.36 21.78
N PRO A 511 -1.05 -9.58 22.70
CA PRO A 511 0.38 -9.50 22.40
C PRO A 511 0.82 -10.44 21.24
N GLU A 512 0.26 -11.65 21.18
CA GLU A 512 0.54 -12.62 20.11
C GLU A 512 0.03 -12.18 18.73
N SER A 513 -0.93 -11.26 18.64
CA SER A 513 -1.37 -10.70 17.35
C SER A 513 -0.25 -9.92 16.64
N VAL A 514 0.72 -9.39 17.40
CA VAL A 514 1.89 -8.72 16.85
C VAL A 514 2.82 -9.73 16.17
N ILE A 515 2.89 -10.97 16.65
CA ILE A 515 3.62 -12.08 16.03
C ILE A 515 2.99 -12.44 14.68
N LEU A 516 1.65 -12.53 14.60
CA LEU A 516 0.95 -12.73 13.33
C LEU A 516 1.31 -11.64 12.31
N ARG A 517 1.35 -10.37 12.74
CA ARG A 517 1.75 -9.25 11.88
C ARG A 517 3.21 -9.34 11.44
N ARG A 518 4.12 -9.82 12.29
CA ARG A 518 5.53 -10.04 11.93
C ARG A 518 5.70 -11.16 10.91
N ILE A 519 4.98 -12.27 11.06
CA ILE A 519 5.03 -13.43 10.14
C ILE A 519 4.37 -13.08 8.79
N CYS A 520 3.26 -12.35 8.80
CA CYS A 520 2.52 -12.01 7.58
C CYS A 520 3.07 -10.77 6.85
N GLY A 521 3.71 -9.84 7.56
CA GLY A 521 4.01 -8.48 7.12
C GLY A 521 2.84 -7.51 7.36
N HIS A 522 3.14 -6.21 7.45
CA HIS A 522 2.26 -5.16 7.99
C HIS A 522 0.87 -5.07 7.38
N SER A 523 0.69 -5.40 6.11
CA SER A 523 -0.58 -5.19 5.38
C SER A 523 -1.60 -6.31 5.52
N GLY A 524 -1.22 -7.48 6.08
CA GLY A 524 -2.08 -8.67 6.08
C GLY A 524 -2.95 -8.86 7.33
N ALA A 525 -2.53 -8.32 8.46
CA ALA A 525 -3.13 -8.60 9.78
C ALA A 525 -3.69 -7.35 10.49
N HIS A 526 -3.85 -6.24 9.74
CA HIS A 526 -4.20 -4.94 10.29
C HIS A 526 -5.46 -4.96 11.17
N VAL A 527 -6.46 -5.79 10.83
CA VAL A 527 -7.75 -5.89 11.55
C VAL A 527 -7.57 -6.30 13.02
N LEU A 528 -6.59 -7.15 13.34
CA LEU A 528 -6.36 -7.64 14.72
C LEU A 528 -5.34 -6.81 15.49
N THR A 529 -4.55 -5.98 14.81
CA THR A 529 -3.48 -5.18 15.43
C THR A 529 -3.81 -3.69 15.53
N ALA A 530 -4.85 -3.22 14.84
CA ALA A 530 -5.29 -1.84 14.87
C ALA A 530 -6.23 -1.60 16.06
N GLY A 531 -5.68 -1.09 17.16
CA GLY A 531 -6.52 -0.52 18.23
C GLY A 531 -7.27 0.70 17.71
N ARG A 532 -8.55 0.87 18.08
CA ARG A 532 -9.48 1.87 17.50
C ARG A 532 -8.99 3.34 17.48
N ASN A 533 -7.97 3.74 18.25
CA ASN A 533 -7.62 5.17 18.45
C ASN A 533 -6.12 5.50 18.62
N GLN A 534 -5.18 4.67 18.16
CA GLN A 534 -3.75 5.01 18.26
C GLN A 534 -3.04 4.80 16.92
N ASN A 535 -2.14 5.73 16.59
CA ASN A 535 -1.23 5.68 15.44
C ASN A 535 -0.76 4.25 15.17
N ASP A 536 -0.84 3.83 13.90
CA ASP A 536 -0.33 2.54 13.45
C ASP A 536 1.08 2.33 14.00
N VAL A 537 1.22 1.40 14.94
CA VAL A 537 2.49 1.15 15.60
C VAL A 537 3.33 0.38 14.59
N HIS A 538 4.30 1.02 13.95
CA HIS A 538 5.28 0.32 13.12
C HIS A 538 5.92 -0.78 13.98
N THR A 539 5.82 -2.05 13.54
CA THR A 539 6.34 -3.21 14.29
C THR A 539 7.85 -3.14 14.54
N ASN A 540 8.57 -2.32 13.74
CA ASN A 540 9.99 -2.06 13.93
C ASN A 540 10.30 -1.13 15.11
N THR A 541 9.31 -0.43 15.68
CA THR A 541 9.57 0.68 16.64
C THR A 541 9.44 0.28 18.11
N TYR A 542 8.81 -0.86 18.46
CA TYR A 542 8.43 -1.12 19.87
C TYR A 542 8.70 -2.51 20.48
N THR A 543 9.09 -3.56 19.75
CA THR A 543 9.15 -4.92 20.34
C THR A 543 10.51 -5.61 20.35
N GLY A 544 11.55 -5.03 19.73
CA GLY A 544 12.75 -5.81 19.41
C GLY A 544 12.44 -6.98 18.44
N ALA A 545 13.46 -7.77 18.07
CA ALA A 545 13.26 -8.94 17.24
C ALA A 545 12.67 -10.08 18.08
N PHE A 546 11.46 -10.57 17.73
CA PHE A 546 10.94 -11.80 18.33
C PHE A 546 11.88 -12.98 18.04
N SER A 547 12.14 -13.82 19.04
CA SER A 547 12.87 -15.07 18.85
C SER A 547 12.09 -16.04 17.96
N ILE A 548 12.80 -16.87 17.19
CA ILE A 548 12.21 -17.95 16.38
C ILE A 548 11.34 -18.85 17.28
N ALA A 549 11.81 -19.19 18.48
CA ALA A 549 11.04 -19.95 19.46
C ALA A 549 9.68 -19.31 19.80
N SER A 550 9.63 -17.99 20.02
CA SER A 550 8.37 -17.31 20.32
C SER A 550 7.42 -17.31 19.13
N MET A 551 7.94 -17.09 17.93
CA MET A 551 7.13 -17.17 16.71
C MET A 551 6.64 -18.60 16.45
N LYS A 552 7.47 -19.61 16.74
CA LYS A 552 7.14 -21.03 16.57
C LYS A 552 6.00 -21.47 17.48
N ARG A 553 6.01 -21.03 18.76
CA ARG A 553 4.91 -21.30 19.70
C ARG A 553 3.55 -20.79 19.22
N VAL A 554 3.52 -19.72 18.44
CA VAL A 554 2.28 -19.15 17.88
C VAL A 554 1.92 -19.88 16.59
N ILE A 555 2.87 -20.05 15.66
CA ILE A 555 2.58 -20.67 14.36
C ILE A 555 2.11 -22.12 14.53
N ASP A 556 2.66 -22.89 15.47
CA ASP A 556 2.28 -24.29 15.71
C ASP A 556 0.88 -24.45 16.34
N ARG A 557 0.21 -23.35 16.74
CA ARG A 557 -1.22 -23.38 17.09
C ARG A 557 -2.10 -23.53 15.84
N LEU A 558 -1.55 -23.27 14.66
CA LEU A 558 -2.25 -23.39 13.40
C LEU A 558 -2.56 -24.85 13.10
N ASN A 559 -3.84 -25.16 12.98
CA ASN A 559 -4.30 -26.48 12.59
C ASN A 559 -5.41 -26.37 11.56
N TYR A 560 -5.56 -27.39 10.73
CA TYR A 560 -6.62 -27.52 9.74
C TYR A 560 -7.39 -28.84 9.96
N PRO A 561 -8.30 -28.89 10.95
CA PRO A 561 -8.97 -30.12 11.36
C PRO A 561 -9.65 -30.88 10.20
N GLY A 562 -9.33 -32.17 10.09
CA GLY A 562 -9.89 -33.06 9.07
C GLY A 562 -9.35 -32.84 7.65
N VAL A 563 -8.33 -32.00 7.46
CA VAL A 563 -7.53 -32.00 6.22
C VAL A 563 -6.42 -33.04 6.39
N HIS A 564 -6.41 -34.04 5.52
CA HIS A 564 -5.33 -35.01 5.48
C HIS A 564 -4.24 -34.50 4.54
N PHE A 565 -2.99 -34.57 5.00
CA PHE A 565 -1.81 -34.25 4.21
C PHE A 565 -1.02 -35.54 4.01
N PHE A 566 -0.82 -35.93 2.75
CA PHE A 566 -0.07 -37.14 2.38
C PHE A 566 1.43 -36.87 2.35
N ASP A 567 2.24 -37.88 2.64
CA ASP A 567 3.70 -37.79 2.62
C ASP A 567 4.27 -37.42 1.24
N TYR A 568 5.42 -36.77 1.24
CA TYR A 568 6.12 -36.39 0.02
C TYR A 568 6.79 -37.61 -0.63
N VAL A 569 6.67 -37.71 -1.95
CA VAL A 569 7.33 -38.72 -2.78
C VAL A 569 8.07 -38.01 -3.90
N GLU A 570 9.38 -38.17 -3.99
CA GLU A 570 10.19 -37.49 -5.02
C GLU A 570 9.69 -37.84 -6.44
N PRO A 571 9.36 -36.85 -7.29
CA PRO A 571 8.81 -37.13 -8.61
C PRO A 571 9.89 -37.66 -9.57
N ILE A 572 9.57 -38.71 -10.31
CA ILE A 572 10.45 -39.25 -11.36
C ILE A 572 10.47 -38.31 -12.56
N LEU A 573 11.54 -37.51 -12.69
CA LEU A 573 11.74 -36.57 -13.81
C LEU A 573 11.58 -37.26 -15.17
N GLY A 574 10.78 -36.66 -16.05
CA GLY A 574 10.55 -37.17 -17.42
C GLY A 574 9.33 -38.08 -17.58
N THR A 575 8.73 -38.58 -16.50
CA THR A 575 7.47 -39.33 -16.58
C THR A 575 6.26 -38.39 -16.47
N ARG A 576 5.50 -38.21 -17.55
CA ARG A 576 4.19 -37.54 -17.46
C ARG A 576 3.17 -38.56 -16.99
N LYS A 577 2.89 -38.59 -15.68
CA LYS A 577 1.67 -39.26 -15.19
C LYS A 577 0.46 -38.54 -15.76
N ARG A 578 -0.44 -39.25 -16.47
CA ARG A 578 -1.72 -38.68 -16.91
C ARG A 578 -2.52 -38.33 -15.65
N LYS A 579 -3.04 -37.09 -15.61
CA LYS A 579 -4.04 -36.72 -14.61
C LYS A 579 -5.31 -37.49 -14.93
N ASN A 580 -5.58 -38.57 -14.21
CA ASN A 580 -6.92 -39.14 -14.22
C ASN A 580 -7.79 -38.17 -13.41
N THR A 581 -8.79 -37.56 -14.05
CA THR A 581 -9.73 -36.67 -13.37
C THR A 581 -10.35 -37.43 -12.20
N PRO A 582 -10.43 -36.85 -10.99
CA PRO A 582 -11.13 -37.49 -9.89
C PRO A 582 -12.57 -37.78 -10.33
N ALA A 583 -13.09 -38.96 -9.97
CA ALA A 583 -14.46 -39.33 -10.31
C ALA A 583 -15.41 -38.20 -9.87
N LYS A 584 -16.25 -37.71 -10.79
CA LYS A 584 -17.16 -36.56 -10.58
C LYS A 584 -17.84 -36.65 -9.20
N LYS A 585 -17.35 -35.90 -8.21
CA LYS A 585 -18.14 -35.63 -7.00
C LYS A 585 -19.17 -34.59 -7.41
N ALA A 586 -20.30 -35.07 -7.92
CA ALA A 586 -21.47 -34.25 -8.18
C ALA A 586 -21.97 -33.66 -6.86
N GLY A 587 -21.57 -32.42 -6.59
CA GLY A 587 -22.08 -31.61 -5.50
C GLY A 587 -21.91 -30.16 -5.89
N GLU A 588 -22.99 -29.52 -6.33
CA GLU A 588 -23.04 -28.06 -6.45
C GLU A 588 -22.69 -27.47 -5.08
N PHE A 589 -21.50 -26.88 -4.96
CA PHE A 589 -21.10 -26.17 -3.76
C PHE A 589 -21.84 -24.84 -3.71
N LYS A 590 -23.09 -24.85 -3.22
CA LYS A 590 -23.76 -23.66 -2.71
C LYS A 590 -23.15 -23.32 -1.36
N VAL A 591 -22.37 -22.25 -1.31
CA VAL A 591 -21.98 -21.60 -0.06
C VAL A 591 -23.26 -21.12 0.61
N SER A 592 -23.53 -21.54 1.86
CA SER A 592 -24.70 -21.04 2.57
C SER A 592 -24.50 -19.56 2.90
N SER A 593 -25.58 -18.79 2.84
CA SER A 593 -25.59 -17.36 3.21
C SER A 593 -25.12 -17.14 4.66
N GLU A 594 -25.25 -18.15 5.53
CA GLU A 594 -24.78 -18.13 6.91
C GLU A 594 -23.25 -18.22 7.03
N GLU A 595 -22.57 -19.00 6.18
CA GLU A 595 -21.10 -19.07 6.18
C GLU A 595 -20.46 -17.77 5.69
N LEU A 596 -21.13 -17.05 4.78
CA LEU A 596 -20.71 -15.72 4.33
C LEU A 596 -20.91 -14.63 5.40
N ALA A 597 -21.96 -14.73 6.22
CA ALA A 597 -22.24 -13.79 7.30
C ALA A 597 -21.20 -13.89 8.43
N ASN A 598 -20.79 -15.10 8.81
CA ASN A 598 -19.77 -15.32 9.84
C ASN A 598 -18.35 -14.88 9.44
N LEU A 599 -18.09 -14.68 8.14
CA LEU A 599 -16.79 -14.26 7.61
C LEU A 599 -16.64 -12.74 7.46
N LEU A 600 -17.73 -11.98 7.52
CA LEU A 600 -17.72 -10.52 7.31
C LEU A 600 -17.90 -9.69 8.58
N GLY A 601 -18.42 -10.27 9.67
CA GLY A 601 -18.72 -9.51 10.89
C GLY A 601 -19.92 -8.60 10.69
#